data_AF-A0A3D4UYH7-F1
#
_entry.id   AF-A0A3D4UYH7-F1
#
_cell.length_a   1.000
_cell.length_b   1.000
_cell.length_c   1.000
_cell.angle_alpha   90.00
_cell.angle_beta   90.00
_cell.angle_gamma   90.00
#
_symmetry.space_group_name_H-M   'P 1'
#
loop_
_entity.id
_entity.type
_entity.pdbx_description
1 polymer ?
#
loop_
_entity_poly.entity_id
_entity_poly.type
_entity_poly.pdbx_seq_one_letter_code
_entity_poly.pdbx_strand_id
1 'polypeptide(L)'
;MPISLTQSVNDPFYSDQWNLQNTGQYNGTFGSDIKIIDAWEITHSHSGIVLAVIDHGIEMNHPDLPNMYTLSYDTYSGTSPSTFRSTVNHATPVAGIAGANIDNNEGIAGIAPKGQLMSISNSLFTYPGIKEDLADGIDYAWGNGAHIINNSWGGSPLIGQVIDDAIDNAVNQGRGGLGTVVVFSSGNENKSSIDYPSSNVDVLAIGASSMCDERASLTSCDTEDWGSNYGNGIDLVAPGVLIPTTDRQGNISYNDKAPLHPDYGGTLILNDYSNKDYTIWFNGTSAAAPH
;
A
#
# COMPACT_ATOMS: atom_id res chain seq x y z
N MET A 1 29.18 5.57 -13.25
CA MET A 1 29.62 4.24 -13.72
C MET A 1 28.39 3.54 -14.27
N PRO A 2 28.43 2.92 -15.45
CA PRO A 2 27.31 2.09 -15.89
C PRO A 2 27.23 0.90 -14.94
N ILE A 3 26.09 0.73 -14.27
CA ILE A 3 25.83 -0.41 -13.40
C ILE A 3 25.68 -1.64 -14.30
N SER A 4 26.35 -2.71 -13.90
CA SER A 4 26.39 -3.99 -14.61
C SER A 4 25.08 -4.73 -14.40
N LEU A 5 24.58 -5.35 -15.48
CA LEU A 5 23.49 -6.33 -15.49
C LEU A 5 23.57 -7.31 -14.29
N THR A 6 22.43 -7.46 -13.61
CA THR A 6 22.05 -8.46 -12.60
C THR A 6 22.80 -8.38 -11.26
N GLN A 7 22.50 -7.37 -10.43
CA GLN A 7 22.45 -7.64 -9.00
C GLN A 7 21.17 -8.46 -8.77
N SER A 8 21.32 -9.75 -8.49
CA SER A 8 20.18 -10.58 -8.11
C SER A 8 19.67 -10.11 -6.76
N VAL A 9 18.40 -9.69 -6.70
CA VAL A 9 17.69 -9.42 -5.46
C VAL A 9 17.82 -10.64 -4.55
N ASN A 10 18.46 -10.47 -3.39
CA ASN A 10 18.81 -11.60 -2.51
C ASN A 10 17.77 -11.91 -1.42
N ASP A 11 16.69 -11.15 -1.41
CA ASP A 11 15.59 -11.25 -0.44
C ASP A 11 14.83 -12.58 -0.63
N PRO A 12 14.69 -13.42 0.41
CA PRO A 12 14.20 -14.81 0.28
C PRO A 12 12.82 -14.98 -0.36
N PHE A 13 11.94 -13.98 -0.25
CA PHE A 13 10.57 -14.04 -0.80
C PHE A 13 10.42 -13.26 -2.10
N TYR A 14 11.50 -12.70 -2.66
CA TYR A 14 11.45 -11.95 -3.92
C TYR A 14 10.89 -12.76 -5.09
N SER A 15 11.20 -14.06 -5.17
CA SER A 15 10.68 -14.92 -6.25
C SER A 15 9.17 -15.05 -6.26
N ASP A 16 8.51 -14.79 -5.13
CA ASP A 16 7.07 -14.87 -4.99
C ASP A 16 6.39 -13.53 -5.37
N GLN A 17 7.16 -12.43 -5.43
CA GLN A 17 6.69 -11.08 -5.76
C GLN A 17 6.42 -10.91 -7.26
N TRP A 18 5.35 -11.55 -7.72
CA TRP A 18 4.87 -11.43 -9.10
C TRP A 18 4.63 -9.98 -9.51
N ASN A 19 4.24 -9.12 -8.57
CA ASN A 19 4.01 -7.70 -8.78
C ASN A 19 5.27 -6.97 -9.27
N LEU A 20 6.44 -7.43 -8.85
CA LEU A 20 7.75 -6.90 -9.26
C LEU A 20 8.30 -7.63 -10.48
N GLN A 21 8.19 -8.96 -10.51
CA GLN A 21 8.62 -9.78 -11.64
C GLN A 21 7.72 -11.00 -11.81
N ASN A 22 6.81 -10.93 -12.79
CA ASN A 22 5.88 -12.00 -13.08
C ASN A 22 6.51 -13.00 -14.05
N THR A 23 6.84 -14.18 -13.51
CA THR A 23 7.41 -15.32 -14.25
C THR A 23 6.39 -16.43 -14.51
N GLY A 24 5.11 -16.20 -14.14
CA GLY A 24 4.03 -17.18 -14.20
C GLY A 24 3.55 -17.67 -12.82
N GLN A 25 3.91 -16.98 -11.73
CA GLN A 25 3.37 -17.27 -10.40
C GLN A 25 1.84 -17.24 -10.46
N TYR A 26 1.17 -18.17 -9.77
CA TYR A 26 -0.30 -18.27 -9.71
C TYR A 26 -1.00 -18.40 -11.08
N ASN A 27 -0.35 -19.04 -12.06
CA ASN A 27 -0.82 -19.07 -13.46
C ASN A 27 -0.92 -17.68 -14.11
N GLY A 28 -0.18 -16.70 -13.58
CA GLY A 28 -0.10 -15.36 -14.10
C GLY A 28 0.47 -15.29 -15.50
N THR A 29 0.19 -14.18 -16.17
CA THR A 29 0.72 -13.87 -17.49
C THR A 29 2.16 -13.38 -17.34
N PHE A 30 3.12 -14.06 -17.97
CA PHE A 30 4.53 -13.68 -17.91
C PHE A 30 4.72 -12.22 -18.32
N GLY A 31 5.39 -11.44 -17.48
CA GLY A 31 5.63 -10.01 -17.69
C GLY A 31 4.44 -9.11 -17.38
N SER A 32 3.36 -9.59 -16.78
CA SER A 32 2.29 -8.75 -16.24
C SER A 32 2.65 -8.32 -14.81
N ASP A 33 3.53 -7.32 -14.75
CA ASP A 33 4.15 -6.73 -13.55
C ASP A 33 4.45 -5.24 -13.79
N ILE A 34 4.88 -4.51 -12.76
CA ILE A 34 5.12 -3.06 -12.86
C ILE A 34 6.42 -2.66 -13.58
N LYS A 35 7.17 -3.63 -14.13
CA LYS A 35 8.50 -3.39 -14.76
C LYS A 35 9.50 -2.72 -13.81
N ILE A 36 9.50 -3.10 -12.53
CA ILE A 36 10.32 -2.44 -11.51
C ILE A 36 11.82 -2.54 -11.81
N ILE A 37 12.25 -3.65 -12.42
CA ILE A 37 13.66 -3.90 -12.77
C ILE A 37 14.17 -2.79 -13.70
N ASP A 38 13.38 -2.42 -14.72
CA ASP A 38 13.74 -1.34 -15.65
C ASP A 38 13.80 0.03 -14.94
N ALA A 39 12.94 0.26 -13.94
CA ALA A 39 12.96 1.47 -13.13
C ALA A 39 14.18 1.52 -12.19
N TRP A 40 14.55 0.40 -11.58
CA TRP A 40 15.72 0.28 -10.69
C TRP A 40 17.06 0.47 -11.41
N GLU A 41 17.13 0.20 -12.71
CA GLU A 41 18.28 0.58 -13.55
C GLU A 41 18.46 2.11 -13.65
N ILE A 42 17.41 2.88 -13.43
CA ILE A 42 17.46 4.35 -13.33
C ILE A 42 17.75 4.76 -11.88
N THR A 43 16.91 4.32 -10.93
CA THR A 43 17.08 4.58 -9.50
C THR A 43 16.22 3.67 -8.63
N HIS A 44 16.73 3.31 -7.45
CA HIS A 44 15.99 2.59 -6.40
C HIS A 44 15.29 3.56 -5.43
N SER A 45 14.90 4.75 -5.92
CA SER A 45 14.46 5.93 -5.15
C SER A 45 15.59 6.74 -4.47
N HIS A 46 15.21 7.80 -3.74
CA HIS A 46 16.11 8.76 -3.11
C HIS A 46 15.67 9.03 -1.67
N SER A 47 16.61 9.10 -0.73
CA SER A 47 16.34 9.27 0.71
C SER A 47 15.74 10.61 1.11
N GLY A 48 15.62 11.53 0.16
CA GLY A 48 14.89 12.80 0.32
C GLY A 48 13.40 12.71 -0.03
N ILE A 49 12.93 11.59 -0.58
CA ILE A 49 11.51 11.37 -0.87
C ILE A 49 10.85 10.73 0.33
N VAL A 50 9.73 11.31 0.75
CA VAL A 50 8.94 10.85 1.90
C VAL A 50 7.56 10.43 1.40
N LEU A 51 7.19 9.17 1.64
CA LEU A 51 5.87 8.62 1.41
C LEU A 51 5.13 8.53 2.75
N ALA A 52 4.04 9.28 2.89
CA ALA A 52 3.13 9.11 4.01
C ALA A 52 2.14 7.99 3.74
N VAL A 53 1.90 7.15 4.73
CA VAL A 53 0.86 6.12 4.73
C VAL A 53 -0.13 6.49 5.83
N ILE A 54 -1.31 6.95 5.41
CA ILE A 54 -2.42 7.26 6.34
C ILE A 54 -3.24 5.99 6.52
N ASP A 55 -3.05 5.31 7.66
CA ASP A 55 -3.61 3.97 7.89
C ASP A 55 -3.68 3.65 9.40
N HIS A 56 -3.71 2.39 9.81
CA HIS A 56 -3.76 1.95 11.21
C HIS A 56 -2.46 2.15 12.02
N GLY A 57 -1.41 2.68 11.38
CA GLY A 57 -0.06 2.84 11.91
C GLY A 57 0.89 1.72 11.48
N ILE A 58 2.10 2.08 11.06
CA ILE A 58 3.15 1.14 10.61
C ILE A 58 3.94 0.61 11.82
N GLU A 59 4.36 -0.65 11.76
CA GLU A 59 5.35 -1.19 12.71
C GLU A 59 6.72 -0.54 12.50
N MET A 60 6.99 0.56 13.21
CA MET A 60 8.18 1.38 12.97
C MET A 60 9.51 0.66 13.24
N ASN A 61 9.49 -0.50 13.91
CA ASN A 61 10.66 -1.31 14.22
C ASN A 61 10.71 -2.64 13.43
N HIS A 62 9.90 -2.78 12.38
CA HIS A 62 9.95 -3.96 11.51
C HIS A 62 11.35 -4.07 10.87
N PRO A 63 12.00 -5.24 10.90
CA PRO A 63 13.38 -5.40 10.43
C PRO A 63 13.57 -5.02 8.95
N ASP A 64 12.53 -5.21 8.13
CA ASP A 64 12.54 -4.85 6.71
C ASP A 64 12.08 -3.42 6.40
N LEU A 65 11.69 -2.62 7.40
CA LEU A 65 11.26 -1.22 7.23
C LEU A 65 12.23 -0.25 7.93
N PRO A 66 13.50 -0.18 7.52
CA PRO A 66 14.52 0.58 8.26
C PRO A 66 14.35 2.11 8.13
N ASN A 67 13.65 2.59 7.11
CA ASN A 67 13.65 4.00 6.71
C ASN A 67 12.41 4.76 7.19
N MET A 68 12.10 4.67 8.48
CA MET A 68 10.98 5.42 9.06
C MET A 68 11.29 6.91 9.19
N TYR A 69 10.35 7.74 8.75
CA TYR A 69 10.41 9.19 8.89
C TYR A 69 10.09 9.60 10.33
N THR A 70 10.93 10.49 10.89
CA THR A 70 10.87 10.86 12.30
C THR A 70 9.59 11.58 12.69
N LEU A 71 9.01 12.35 11.76
CA LEU A 71 7.74 13.04 11.94
C LEU A 71 6.58 12.13 11.54
N SER A 72 6.49 10.95 12.16
CA SER A 72 5.32 10.08 12.07
C SER A 72 4.29 10.53 13.12
N TYR A 73 2.99 10.51 12.81
CA TYR A 73 1.95 11.18 13.58
C TYR A 73 0.74 10.28 13.85
N ASP A 74 0.06 10.55 14.95
CA ASP A 74 -1.14 9.86 15.38
C ASP A 74 -2.29 10.85 15.44
N THR A 75 -3.22 10.73 14.49
CA THR A 75 -4.27 11.72 14.30
C THR A 75 -5.26 11.73 15.46
N TYR A 76 -5.45 10.60 16.13
CA TYR A 76 -6.41 10.48 17.22
C TYR A 76 -5.91 11.15 18.52
N SER A 77 -4.63 11.01 18.85
CA SER A 77 -4.05 11.71 20.01
C SER A 77 -3.51 13.10 19.68
N GLY A 78 -3.29 13.40 18.40
CA GLY A 78 -2.65 14.62 17.95
C GLY A 78 -1.15 14.68 18.28
N THR A 79 -0.46 13.54 18.30
CA THR A 79 0.93 13.45 18.78
C THR A 79 1.86 12.65 17.86
N SER A 80 3.16 12.91 17.97
CA SER A 80 4.24 12.13 17.36
C SER A 80 5.04 11.40 18.45
N PRO A 81 5.57 10.18 18.24
CA PRO A 81 5.47 9.38 17.01
C PRO A 81 4.08 8.75 16.83
N SER A 82 3.84 8.23 15.62
CA SER A 82 2.66 7.41 15.31
C SER A 82 2.59 6.18 16.22
N THR A 83 1.37 5.69 16.48
CA THR A 83 1.13 4.47 17.26
C THR A 83 0.14 3.56 16.55
N PHE A 84 0.17 2.26 16.86
CA PHE A 84 -0.86 1.35 16.35
C PHE A 84 -2.23 1.68 16.95
N ARG A 85 -3.22 1.91 16.09
CA ARG A 85 -4.59 2.23 16.50
C ARG A 85 -5.62 1.12 16.26
N SER A 86 -5.17 -0.04 15.79
CA SER A 86 -6.03 -1.18 15.51
C SER A 86 -5.32 -2.53 15.69
N THR A 87 -6.10 -3.57 15.98
CA THR A 87 -5.66 -4.96 15.80
C THR A 87 -5.75 -5.41 14.35
N VAL A 88 -6.36 -4.60 13.49
CA VAL A 88 -6.34 -4.80 12.04
C VAL A 88 -4.89 -4.60 11.58
N ASN A 89 -4.37 -5.63 10.91
CA ASN A 89 -3.08 -5.56 10.26
C ASN A 89 -3.29 -5.12 8.81
N HIS A 90 -2.73 -3.97 8.43
CA HIS A 90 -2.95 -3.37 7.11
C HIS A 90 -1.82 -2.41 6.72
N ALA A 91 -1.55 -1.40 7.54
CA ALA A 91 -0.51 -0.40 7.29
C ALA A 91 0.91 -0.96 7.05
N THR A 92 1.34 -1.95 7.85
CA THR A 92 2.66 -2.58 7.68
C THR A 92 2.76 -3.27 6.30
N PRO A 93 1.82 -4.15 5.89
CA PRO A 93 1.74 -4.66 4.52
C PRO A 93 1.77 -3.59 3.42
N VAL A 94 1.02 -2.51 3.57
CA VAL A 94 1.03 -1.37 2.62
C VAL A 94 2.42 -0.75 2.54
N ALA A 95 3.05 -0.51 3.69
CA ALA A 95 4.39 0.07 3.78
C ALA A 95 5.48 -0.85 3.19
N GLY A 96 5.36 -2.17 3.38
CA GLY A 96 6.29 -3.16 2.82
C GLY A 96 6.34 -3.13 1.30
N ILE A 97 5.17 -3.07 0.64
CA ILE A 97 5.12 -2.96 -0.83
C ILE A 97 5.87 -1.73 -1.31
N ALA A 98 5.61 -0.59 -0.69
CA ALA A 98 6.19 0.67 -1.13
C ALA A 98 7.68 0.81 -0.78
N GLY A 99 8.10 0.37 0.41
CA GLY A 99 9.35 0.81 1.02
C GLY A 99 10.05 -0.21 1.91
N ALA A 100 9.74 -1.51 1.79
CA ALA A 100 10.64 -2.54 2.31
C ALA A 100 12.05 -2.34 1.75
N ASN A 101 13.05 -2.76 2.52
CA ASN A 101 14.43 -2.71 2.08
C ASN A 101 14.64 -3.68 0.91
N ILE A 102 15.84 -3.69 0.35
CA ILE A 102 16.22 -4.64 -0.69
C ILE A 102 17.65 -5.09 -0.44
N ASP A 103 17.96 -6.32 -0.86
CA ASP A 103 19.27 -6.94 -0.78
C ASP A 103 19.82 -7.09 0.66
N ASN A 104 18.94 -7.23 1.66
CA ASN A 104 19.34 -7.40 3.07
C ASN A 104 19.36 -8.88 3.52
N ASN A 105 19.09 -9.83 2.62
CA ASN A 105 18.93 -11.27 2.88
C ASN A 105 17.75 -11.56 3.82
N GLU A 106 16.75 -10.68 3.84
CA GLU A 106 15.57 -10.80 4.66
C GLU A 106 14.33 -10.57 3.80
N GLY A 107 13.21 -11.21 4.13
CA GLY A 107 11.93 -10.75 3.63
C GLY A 107 11.76 -10.62 2.12
N ILE A 108 11.29 -9.43 1.75
CA ILE A 108 10.83 -9.04 0.41
C ILE A 108 11.63 -7.83 -0.08
N ALA A 109 11.45 -7.46 -1.36
CA ALA A 109 11.93 -6.19 -1.89
C ALA A 109 10.79 -5.16 -1.95
N GLY A 110 11.02 -3.94 -1.45
CA GLY A 110 10.11 -2.81 -1.64
C GLY A 110 10.37 -2.06 -2.94
N ILE A 111 9.37 -1.34 -3.47
CA ILE A 111 9.46 -0.59 -4.74
C ILE A 111 10.47 0.57 -4.67
N ALA A 112 10.46 1.31 -3.57
CA ALA A 112 11.26 2.52 -3.36
C ALA A 112 12.11 2.41 -2.09
N PRO A 113 13.01 1.43 -1.97
CA PRO A 113 13.65 1.01 -0.72
C PRO A 113 14.50 2.10 -0.04
N LYS A 114 14.96 3.11 -0.81
CA LYS A 114 15.74 4.24 -0.26
C LYS A 114 14.88 5.40 0.24
N GLY A 115 13.58 5.40 -0.02
CA GLY A 115 12.65 6.45 0.41
C GLY A 115 12.36 6.34 1.90
N GLN A 116 11.74 7.37 2.46
CA GLN A 116 11.34 7.38 3.86
C GLN A 116 9.83 7.16 3.99
N LEU A 117 9.42 6.37 4.98
CA LEU A 117 8.03 6.07 5.29
C LEU A 117 7.54 6.90 6.47
N MET A 118 6.56 7.77 6.26
CA MET A 118 5.90 8.53 7.32
C MET A 118 4.61 7.82 7.72
N SER A 119 4.56 7.27 8.93
CA SER A 119 3.35 6.64 9.45
C SER A 119 2.40 7.72 9.96
N ILE A 120 1.18 7.78 9.43
CA ILE A 120 0.09 8.63 9.93
C ILE A 120 -1.03 7.69 10.41
N SER A 121 -1.15 7.50 11.71
CA SER A 121 -2.04 6.49 12.28
C SER A 121 -3.42 7.03 12.64
N ASN A 122 -4.46 6.28 12.28
CA ASN A 122 -5.84 6.41 12.73
C ASN A 122 -6.46 5.02 12.94
N SER A 123 -7.52 4.91 13.75
CA SER A 123 -8.26 3.64 13.87
C SER A 123 -9.04 3.24 12.61
N LEU A 124 -9.34 4.20 11.72
CA LEU A 124 -10.20 4.09 10.52
C LEU A 124 -11.59 3.47 10.75
N PHE A 125 -11.99 3.29 12.00
CA PHE A 125 -13.37 2.99 12.34
C PHE A 125 -14.19 4.28 12.34
N THR A 126 -15.49 4.17 12.05
CA THR A 126 -16.37 5.34 12.09
C THR A 126 -16.61 5.78 13.54
N TYR A 127 -16.26 7.02 13.86
CA TYR A 127 -16.59 7.70 15.12
C TYR A 127 -16.78 9.21 14.90
N PRO A 128 -17.43 9.95 15.82
CA PRO A 128 -17.55 11.40 15.71
C PRO A 128 -16.16 12.07 15.70
N GLY A 129 -15.82 12.81 14.65
CA GLY A 129 -14.51 13.45 14.48
C GLY A 129 -13.56 12.76 13.50
N ILE A 130 -13.90 11.56 13.00
CA ILE A 130 -13.00 10.81 12.08
C ILE A 130 -12.61 11.61 10.83
N LYS A 131 -13.51 12.44 10.29
CA LYS A 131 -13.22 13.19 9.06
C LYS A 131 -12.23 14.31 9.32
N GLU A 132 -12.40 15.00 10.44
CA GLU A 132 -11.49 16.02 10.94
C GLU A 132 -10.11 15.41 11.25
N ASP A 133 -10.06 14.27 11.94
CA ASP A 133 -8.79 13.59 12.24
C ASP A 133 -8.05 13.12 10.97
N LEU A 134 -8.78 12.62 9.96
CA LEU A 134 -8.17 12.22 8.69
C LEU A 134 -7.71 13.42 7.86
N ALA A 135 -8.47 14.51 7.84
CA ALA A 135 -8.06 15.76 7.22
C ALA A 135 -6.80 16.33 7.90
N ASP A 136 -6.76 16.33 9.24
CA ASP A 136 -5.58 16.70 10.03
C ASP A 136 -4.38 15.80 9.71
N GLY A 137 -4.61 14.51 9.44
CA GLY A 137 -3.57 13.56 9.01
C GLY A 137 -2.99 13.90 7.64
N ILE A 138 -3.85 14.26 6.67
CA ILE A 138 -3.42 14.72 5.33
C ILE A 138 -2.63 16.02 5.48
N ASP A 139 -3.16 16.99 6.24
CA ASP A 139 -2.52 18.29 6.48
C ASP A 139 -1.17 18.16 7.19
N TYR A 140 -1.10 17.29 8.19
CA TYR A 140 0.15 16.96 8.86
C TYR A 140 1.15 16.37 7.87
N ALA A 141 0.75 15.41 7.04
CA ALA A 141 1.65 14.73 6.13
C ALA A 141 2.33 15.70 5.16
N TRP A 142 1.56 16.46 4.38
CA TRP A 142 2.15 17.39 3.41
C TRP A 142 2.88 18.55 4.10
N GLY A 143 2.36 19.05 5.23
CA GLY A 143 2.97 20.11 6.02
C GLY A 143 4.31 19.72 6.65
N ASN A 144 4.54 18.42 6.86
CA ASN A 144 5.78 17.87 7.43
C ASN A 144 6.64 17.12 6.39
N GLY A 145 6.49 17.43 5.11
CA GLY A 145 7.44 17.03 4.07
C GLY A 145 7.09 15.74 3.32
N ALA A 146 5.88 15.20 3.47
CA ALA A 146 5.40 14.12 2.60
C ALA A 146 5.33 14.61 1.15
N HIS A 147 6.00 13.86 0.26
CA HIS A 147 5.98 14.09 -1.17
C HIS A 147 4.84 13.34 -1.85
N ILE A 148 4.50 12.18 -1.28
CA ILE A 148 3.40 11.32 -1.67
C ILE A 148 2.60 10.96 -0.42
N ILE A 149 1.27 10.86 -0.53
CA ILE A 149 0.38 10.38 0.52
C ILE A 149 -0.43 9.20 -0.05
N ASN A 150 -0.22 8.00 0.48
CA ASN A 150 -1.01 6.82 0.17
C ASN A 150 -2.15 6.66 1.17
N ASN A 151 -3.36 6.45 0.66
CA ASN A 151 -4.57 6.28 1.44
C ASN A 151 -5.32 5.03 0.98
N SER A 152 -5.33 4.01 1.85
CA SER A 152 -5.98 2.73 1.58
C SER A 152 -7.27 2.61 2.40
N TRP A 153 -8.07 3.67 2.39
CA TRP A 153 -9.33 3.83 3.12
C TRP A 153 -10.32 4.68 2.33
N GLY A 154 -11.61 4.59 2.68
CA GLY A 154 -12.65 5.33 1.98
C GLY A 154 -14.05 4.91 2.38
N GLY A 155 -15.02 5.37 1.60
CA GLY A 155 -16.43 5.02 1.71
C GLY A 155 -17.33 6.21 2.08
N SER A 156 -18.63 5.99 1.92
CA SER A 156 -19.64 7.04 2.11
C SER A 156 -19.68 7.72 3.48
N PRO A 157 -19.32 7.08 4.63
CA PRO A 157 -19.29 7.76 5.92
C PRO A 157 -18.26 8.90 5.98
N LEU A 158 -17.25 8.88 5.11
CA LEU A 158 -16.15 9.84 5.11
C LEU A 158 -16.42 11.05 4.22
N ILE A 159 -17.52 11.07 3.44
CA ILE A 159 -17.88 12.22 2.60
C ILE A 159 -17.96 13.49 3.46
N GLY A 160 -17.17 14.50 3.11
CA GLY A 160 -17.19 15.79 3.77
C GLY A 160 -16.13 16.76 3.27
N GLN A 161 -16.52 18.03 3.15
CA GLN A 161 -15.67 19.13 2.67
C GLN A 161 -14.32 19.24 3.38
N VAL A 162 -14.23 18.87 4.65
CA VAL A 162 -12.98 18.95 5.43
C VAL A 162 -11.87 18.06 4.84
N ILE A 163 -12.22 16.90 4.27
CA ILE A 163 -11.25 16.03 3.59
C ILE A 163 -10.90 16.60 2.22
N ASP A 164 -11.87 17.13 1.47
CA ASP A 164 -11.62 17.80 0.19
C ASP A 164 -10.69 19.01 0.36
N ASP A 165 -10.93 19.85 1.37
CA ASP A 165 -10.09 21.01 1.68
C ASP A 165 -8.64 20.59 2.02
N ALA A 166 -8.46 19.50 2.76
CA ALA A 166 -7.14 18.97 3.09
C ALA A 166 -6.41 18.39 1.86
N ILE A 167 -7.14 17.70 0.98
CA ILE A 167 -6.62 17.24 -0.32
C ILE A 167 -6.20 18.45 -1.17
N ASP A 168 -7.08 19.45 -1.31
CA ASP A 168 -6.81 20.68 -2.06
C ASP A 168 -5.56 21.39 -1.53
N ASN A 169 -5.40 21.47 -0.20
CA ASN A 169 -4.20 22.03 0.41
C ASN A 169 -2.95 21.22 0.06
N ALA A 170 -3.01 19.88 0.15
CA ALA A 170 -1.89 19.02 -0.18
C ALA A 170 -1.44 19.17 -1.64
N VAL A 171 -2.38 19.12 -2.58
CA VAL A 171 -2.09 19.16 -4.04
C VAL A 171 -1.70 20.55 -4.52
N ASN A 172 -2.07 21.63 -3.81
CA ASN A 172 -1.71 23.00 -4.20
C ASN A 172 -0.49 23.55 -3.45
N GLN A 173 -0.30 23.19 -2.18
CA GLN A 173 0.71 23.79 -1.29
C GLN A 173 1.88 22.84 -0.99
N GLY A 174 1.64 21.53 -1.09
CA GLY A 174 2.64 20.49 -0.85
C GLY A 174 3.89 20.65 -1.71
N ARG A 175 5.01 20.09 -1.23
CA ARG A 175 6.32 20.14 -1.93
C ARG A 175 6.75 21.56 -2.35
N GLY A 176 6.43 22.56 -1.52
CA GLY A 176 6.78 23.97 -1.77
C GLY A 176 5.94 24.61 -2.88
N GLY A 177 4.67 24.24 -3.00
CA GLY A 177 3.76 24.72 -4.04
C GLY A 177 3.82 23.95 -5.37
N LEU A 178 4.54 22.81 -5.40
CA LEU A 178 4.55 21.89 -6.56
C LEU A 178 3.42 20.86 -6.49
N GLY A 179 2.76 20.75 -5.34
CA GLY A 179 1.73 19.77 -5.06
C GLY A 179 2.29 18.44 -4.56
N THR A 180 1.78 17.99 -3.42
CA THR A 180 1.96 16.62 -2.94
C THR A 180 1.12 15.66 -3.78
N VAL A 181 1.68 14.52 -4.16
CA VAL A 181 0.93 13.49 -4.88
C VAL A 181 0.04 12.76 -3.89
N VAL A 182 -1.27 12.75 -4.11
CA VAL A 182 -2.24 12.09 -3.23
C VAL A 182 -2.83 10.89 -3.96
N VAL A 183 -2.74 9.72 -3.34
CA VAL A 183 -3.15 8.43 -3.93
C VAL A 183 -4.22 7.81 -3.05
N PHE A 184 -5.30 7.32 -3.68
CA PHE A 184 -6.38 6.61 -3.01
C PHE A 184 -6.71 5.29 -3.70
N SER A 185 -6.90 4.24 -2.91
CA SER A 185 -7.44 2.96 -3.39
C SER A 185 -8.91 3.10 -3.81
N SER A 186 -9.32 2.49 -4.92
CA SER A 186 -10.67 2.66 -5.46
C SER A 186 -11.80 1.96 -4.67
N GLY A 187 -11.47 0.99 -3.81
CA GLY A 187 -12.38 0.16 -3.03
C GLY A 187 -12.58 -1.26 -3.60
N ASN A 188 -13.19 -2.15 -2.81
CA ASN A 188 -13.06 -3.61 -2.96
C ASN A 188 -14.38 -4.37 -3.21
N GLU A 189 -15.47 -3.68 -3.54
CA GLU A 189 -16.81 -4.28 -3.67
C GLU A 189 -17.17 -4.70 -5.10
N ASN A 190 -16.22 -4.67 -6.04
CA ASN A 190 -16.45 -4.97 -7.45
C ASN A 190 -17.59 -4.13 -8.08
N LYS A 191 -17.78 -2.89 -7.60
CA LYS A 191 -18.88 -2.01 -8.06
C LYS A 191 -18.42 -1.09 -9.18
N SER A 192 -19.36 -0.65 -10.03
CA SER A 192 -19.12 0.26 -11.16
C SER A 192 -19.02 1.75 -10.76
N SER A 193 -18.58 2.02 -9.54
CA SER A 193 -18.26 3.35 -9.03
C SER A 193 -17.13 3.25 -8.01
N ILE A 194 -16.23 4.22 -7.94
CA ILE A 194 -15.14 4.25 -6.97
C ILE A 194 -15.55 4.95 -5.68
N ASP A 195 -14.87 4.64 -4.58
CA ASP A 195 -15.18 5.25 -3.28
C ASP A 195 -14.78 6.72 -3.19
N TYR A 196 -15.37 7.43 -2.24
CA TYR A 196 -14.81 8.69 -1.75
C TYR A 196 -13.74 8.37 -0.69
N PRO A 197 -12.57 9.04 -0.64
CA PRO A 197 -12.15 10.18 -1.49
C PRO A 197 -11.54 9.83 -2.85
N SER A 198 -11.40 8.55 -3.22
CA SER A 198 -10.84 8.14 -4.53
C SER A 198 -11.54 8.78 -5.74
N SER A 199 -12.81 9.17 -5.62
CA SER A 199 -13.59 9.91 -6.63
C SER A 199 -13.34 11.41 -6.69
N ASN A 200 -12.51 11.97 -5.81
CA ASN A 200 -12.05 13.35 -5.91
C ASN A 200 -11.13 13.48 -7.14
N VAL A 201 -11.30 14.54 -7.93
CA VAL A 201 -10.59 14.72 -9.22
C VAL A 201 -9.13 15.14 -9.07
N ASP A 202 -8.73 15.56 -7.86
CA ASP A 202 -7.38 16.04 -7.57
C ASP A 202 -6.46 14.94 -7.02
N VAL A 203 -6.98 13.72 -6.83
CA VAL A 203 -6.19 12.56 -6.38
C VAL A 203 -5.98 11.56 -7.51
N LEU A 204 -4.98 10.68 -7.35
CA LEU A 204 -4.83 9.50 -8.18
C LEU A 204 -5.66 8.34 -7.60
N ALA A 205 -6.64 7.87 -8.37
CA ALA A 205 -7.47 6.73 -8.03
C ALA A 205 -6.90 5.42 -8.60
N ILE A 206 -6.51 4.51 -7.71
CA ILE A 206 -5.83 3.27 -8.07
C ILE A 206 -6.75 2.07 -7.89
N GLY A 207 -7.03 1.38 -9.00
CA GLY A 207 -7.68 0.07 -9.01
C GLY A 207 -6.68 -1.08 -8.89
N ALA A 208 -7.19 -2.29 -8.65
CA ALA A 208 -6.38 -3.50 -8.55
C ALA A 208 -6.46 -4.38 -9.80
N SER A 209 -5.31 -4.95 -10.16
CA SER A 209 -5.14 -5.99 -11.17
C SER A 209 -4.65 -7.28 -10.53
N SER A 210 -4.98 -8.40 -11.16
CA SER A 210 -4.43 -9.71 -10.86
C SER A 210 -3.16 -9.96 -11.67
N MET A 211 -2.47 -11.05 -11.33
CA MET A 211 -1.26 -11.52 -12.03
C MET A 211 -1.49 -11.92 -13.49
N CYS A 212 -2.73 -11.93 -13.97
CA CYS A 212 -3.11 -12.28 -15.33
C CYS A 212 -3.31 -11.05 -16.25
N ASP A 213 -2.99 -9.83 -15.78
CA ASP A 213 -3.25 -8.57 -16.50
C ASP A 213 -4.74 -8.25 -16.67
N GLU A 214 -5.53 -8.68 -15.69
CA GLU A 214 -6.97 -8.44 -15.63
C GLU A 214 -7.26 -7.54 -14.44
N ARG A 215 -8.28 -6.70 -14.54
CA ARG A 215 -8.84 -6.07 -13.34
C ARG A 215 -9.25 -7.17 -12.36
N ALA A 216 -8.80 -7.08 -11.11
CA ALA A 216 -9.20 -8.01 -10.06
C ALA A 216 -10.73 -8.01 -9.91
N SER A 217 -11.35 -9.19 -10.02
CA SER A 217 -12.80 -9.36 -10.02
C SER A 217 -13.18 -10.79 -9.64
N LEU A 218 -14.46 -11.03 -9.40
CA LEU A 218 -14.99 -12.38 -9.11
C LEU A 218 -14.75 -13.42 -10.22
N THR A 219 -14.22 -13.00 -11.38
CA THR A 219 -13.93 -13.86 -12.53
C THR A 219 -12.49 -13.75 -13.02
N SER A 220 -11.61 -13.01 -12.33
CA SER A 220 -10.19 -12.98 -12.72
C SER A 220 -9.51 -14.31 -12.39
N CYS A 221 -8.37 -14.59 -13.05
CA CYS A 221 -7.74 -15.91 -12.97
C CYS A 221 -7.30 -16.33 -11.56
N ASP A 222 -7.15 -15.39 -10.64
CA ASP A 222 -6.82 -15.63 -9.24
C ASP A 222 -7.97 -16.28 -8.45
N THR A 223 -9.22 -16.11 -8.90
CA THR A 223 -10.46 -16.66 -8.30
C THR A 223 -10.81 -16.17 -6.87
N GLU A 224 -10.23 -15.06 -6.40
CA GLU A 224 -10.54 -14.48 -5.09
C GLU A 224 -12.00 -13.95 -5.01
N ASP A 225 -12.63 -14.03 -3.84
CA ASP A 225 -14.02 -13.57 -3.60
C ASP A 225 -14.11 -12.07 -3.28
N TRP A 226 -13.43 -11.25 -4.06
CA TRP A 226 -13.53 -9.78 -4.03
C TRP A 226 -13.27 -9.19 -5.42
N GLY A 227 -13.39 -7.86 -5.57
CA GLY A 227 -12.95 -7.23 -6.81
C GLY A 227 -12.72 -5.73 -6.69
N SER A 228 -11.83 -5.20 -7.53
CA SER A 228 -11.58 -3.76 -7.60
C SER A 228 -12.84 -3.03 -8.03
N ASN A 229 -13.23 -1.98 -7.32
CA ASN A 229 -14.18 -1.01 -7.87
C ASN A 229 -13.62 -0.42 -9.18
N TYR A 230 -14.52 -0.05 -10.08
CA TYR A 230 -14.20 0.41 -11.43
C TYR A 230 -15.17 1.46 -11.92
N GLY A 231 -14.87 2.08 -13.05
CA GLY A 231 -15.74 3.06 -13.69
C GLY A 231 -15.05 4.41 -13.84
N ASN A 232 -15.86 5.46 -13.94
CA ASN A 232 -15.35 6.81 -14.12
C ASN A 232 -14.55 7.27 -12.89
N GLY A 233 -13.40 7.88 -13.14
CA GLY A 233 -12.50 8.41 -12.11
C GLY A 233 -11.30 7.53 -11.79
N ILE A 234 -11.21 6.29 -12.29
CA ILE A 234 -9.97 5.50 -12.19
C ILE A 234 -8.88 6.13 -13.07
N ASP A 235 -7.71 6.37 -12.50
CA ASP A 235 -6.54 6.84 -13.26
C ASP A 235 -5.66 5.68 -13.71
N LEU A 236 -5.38 4.74 -12.80
CA LEU A 236 -4.45 3.63 -13.00
C LEU A 236 -4.96 2.35 -12.35
N VAL A 237 -4.40 1.22 -12.77
CA VAL A 237 -4.60 -0.08 -12.15
C VAL A 237 -3.22 -0.68 -11.88
N ALA A 238 -3.01 -1.23 -10.68
CA ALA A 238 -1.74 -1.80 -10.24
C ALA A 238 -1.94 -3.20 -9.61
N PRO A 239 -0.87 -4.00 -9.43
CA PRO A 239 -0.97 -5.32 -8.78
C PRO A 239 -1.62 -5.26 -7.40
N GLY A 240 -2.70 -6.01 -7.18
CA GLY A 240 -3.41 -5.97 -5.90
C GLY A 240 -3.91 -7.32 -5.39
N VAL A 241 -3.46 -8.42 -5.99
CA VAL A 241 -3.90 -9.78 -5.64
C VAL A 241 -2.72 -10.61 -5.13
N LEU A 242 -2.84 -11.15 -3.92
CA LEU A 242 -1.87 -12.05 -3.28
C LEU A 242 -0.44 -11.48 -3.37
N ILE A 243 -0.29 -10.25 -2.88
CA ILE A 243 0.97 -9.50 -2.94
C ILE A 243 1.84 -9.91 -1.74
N PRO A 244 3.03 -10.50 -1.97
CA PRO A 244 3.97 -10.73 -0.89
C PRO A 244 4.47 -9.41 -0.31
N THR A 245 4.40 -9.30 1.02
CA THR A 245 4.81 -8.09 1.73
C THR A 245 5.12 -8.37 3.20
N THR A 246 5.58 -7.36 3.93
CA THR A 246 5.79 -7.39 5.38
C THR A 246 4.47 -7.61 6.13
N ASP A 247 4.54 -8.29 7.25
CA ASP A 247 3.47 -8.50 8.21
C ASP A 247 3.89 -7.92 9.56
N ARG A 248 2.97 -7.74 10.50
CA ARG A 248 3.32 -7.30 11.85
C ARG A 248 4.01 -8.43 12.60
N GLN A 249 5.07 -8.08 13.31
CA GLN A 249 5.78 -9.01 14.17
C GLN A 249 4.87 -9.51 15.31
N GLY A 250 4.98 -10.80 15.65
CA GLY A 250 4.26 -11.42 16.76
C GLY A 250 2.81 -11.84 16.44
N ASN A 251 1.93 -11.77 17.45
CA ASN A 251 0.63 -12.48 17.43
C ASN A 251 -0.53 -11.70 16.77
N ILE A 252 -0.23 -10.63 16.04
CA ILE A 252 -1.22 -9.78 15.36
C ILE A 252 -0.86 -9.76 13.87
N SER A 253 -0.67 -10.96 13.32
CA SER A 253 -0.20 -11.23 11.96
C SER A 253 -1.29 -11.90 11.11
N TYR A 254 -1.16 -11.86 9.79
CA TYR A 254 -1.95 -12.71 8.89
C TYR A 254 -1.70 -14.20 9.17
N ASN A 255 -0.47 -14.51 9.57
CA ASN A 255 0.06 -15.85 9.81
C ASN A 255 -0.58 -16.65 10.97
N ASP A 256 -1.34 -16.01 11.87
CA ASP A 256 -1.94 -16.69 13.03
C ASP A 256 -3.33 -17.29 12.75
N LYS A 257 -3.86 -17.12 11.55
CA LYS A 257 -5.18 -17.61 11.19
C LYS A 257 -5.03 -18.75 10.17
N ALA A 258 -5.21 -19.98 10.62
CA ALA A 258 -5.30 -21.17 9.77
C ALA A 258 -6.64 -21.89 9.99
N PRO A 259 -7.35 -22.32 8.93
CA PRO A 259 -7.26 -21.88 7.55
C PRO A 259 -8.08 -20.59 7.36
N LEU A 260 -7.49 -19.55 6.78
CA LEU A 260 -8.22 -18.31 6.46
C LEU A 260 -9.14 -18.42 5.24
N HIS A 261 -9.04 -19.49 4.46
CA HIS A 261 -9.66 -19.60 3.13
C HIS A 261 -10.17 -21.01 2.73
N PRO A 262 -10.69 -21.89 3.62
CA PRO A 262 -11.22 -23.16 3.13
C PRO A 262 -12.47 -23.00 2.25
N ASP A 263 -13.18 -21.86 2.33
CA ASP A 263 -14.54 -21.70 1.80
C ASP A 263 -14.78 -20.47 0.89
N TYR A 264 -13.77 -19.66 0.56
CA TYR A 264 -13.95 -18.37 -0.15
C TYR A 264 -13.38 -18.30 -1.59
N GLY A 265 -13.23 -19.44 -2.28
CA GLY A 265 -12.57 -19.43 -3.61
C GLY A 265 -11.11 -18.99 -3.53
N GLY A 266 -10.43 -18.85 -4.67
CA GLY A 266 -9.05 -18.34 -4.74
C GLY A 266 -8.02 -19.36 -5.23
N THR A 267 -6.89 -18.84 -5.71
CA THR A 267 -5.70 -19.64 -6.00
C THR A 267 -5.27 -20.23 -4.68
N LEU A 268 -5.36 -21.56 -4.54
CA LEU A 268 -5.12 -22.27 -3.29
C LEU A 268 -3.66 -22.10 -2.82
N ILE A 269 -3.36 -20.98 -2.17
CA ILE A 269 -2.22 -20.86 -1.27
C ILE A 269 -2.63 -21.60 0.00
N LEU A 270 -1.90 -22.67 0.34
CA LEU A 270 -2.30 -23.55 1.45
C LEU A 270 -1.71 -23.10 2.79
N ASN A 271 -0.59 -22.38 2.76
CA ASN A 271 0.09 -21.87 3.94
C ASN A 271 0.79 -20.55 3.58
N ASP A 272 0.88 -19.67 4.57
CA ASP A 272 1.71 -18.46 4.51
C ASP A 272 3.18 -18.78 4.85
N TYR A 273 4.05 -17.76 4.86
CA TYR A 273 5.47 -17.93 5.14
C TYR A 273 5.76 -18.47 6.55
N SER A 274 6.85 -19.23 6.68
CA SER A 274 7.31 -19.71 7.98
C SER A 274 7.83 -18.58 8.87
N ASN A 275 8.34 -17.51 8.27
CA ASN A 275 8.65 -16.27 8.95
C ASN A 275 7.38 -15.41 9.02
N LYS A 276 6.85 -15.24 10.23
CA LYS A 276 5.56 -14.57 10.47
C LYS A 276 5.59 -13.05 10.32
N ASP A 277 6.77 -12.49 10.11
CA ASP A 277 6.97 -11.07 9.84
C ASP A 277 6.68 -10.74 8.36
N TYR A 278 6.21 -11.71 7.57
CA TYR A 278 5.86 -11.53 6.16
C TYR A 278 4.59 -12.30 5.82
N THR A 279 3.86 -11.84 4.81
CA THR A 279 2.65 -12.52 4.32
C THR A 279 2.62 -12.55 2.80
N ILE A 280 2.01 -13.60 2.23
CA ILE A 280 1.72 -13.73 0.80
C ILE A 280 0.27 -13.33 0.44
N TRP A 281 -0.55 -13.02 1.44
CA TRP A 281 -2.00 -12.90 1.31
C TRP A 281 -2.53 -11.47 1.19
N PHE A 282 -1.66 -10.46 1.14
CA PHE A 282 -2.15 -9.10 1.11
C PHE A 282 -2.85 -8.81 -0.23
N ASN A 283 -4.11 -8.41 -0.13
CA ASN A 283 -5.07 -8.30 -1.22
C ASN A 283 -5.74 -6.93 -1.19
N GLY A 284 -6.46 -6.62 -2.26
CA GLY A 284 -7.32 -5.45 -2.34
C GLY A 284 -6.69 -4.31 -3.14
N THR A 285 -7.51 -3.30 -3.41
CA THR A 285 -7.03 -2.01 -3.93
C THR A 285 -6.07 -1.31 -2.96
N SER A 286 -6.09 -1.69 -1.68
CA SER A 286 -5.08 -1.32 -0.69
C SER A 286 -3.68 -1.87 -0.98
N ALA A 287 -3.58 -3.04 -1.62
CA ALA A 287 -2.31 -3.60 -2.08
C ALA A 287 -1.86 -2.98 -3.42
N ALA A 288 -2.80 -2.49 -4.22
CA ALA A 288 -2.51 -1.80 -5.48
C ALA A 288 -1.99 -0.37 -5.29
N ALA A 289 -2.66 0.44 -4.46
CA ALA A 289 -2.32 1.85 -4.24
C ALA A 289 -0.84 2.16 -3.87
N PRO A 290 -0.11 1.34 -3.09
CA PRO A 290 1.30 1.59 -2.78
C PRO A 290 2.30 1.34 -3.92
N HIS A 291 1.86 0.86 -5.10
CA HIS A 291 2.71 0.70 -6.28
C HIS A 291 2.88 2.01 -7.07
#